data_AF-A0A3M1NF02-F1
#
_entry.id   AF-A0A3M1NF02-F1
#
_cell.length_a   1.000
_cell.length_b   1.000
_cell.length_c   1.000
_cell.angle_alpha   90.00
_cell.angle_beta   90.00
_cell.angle_gamma   90.00
#
_symmetry.space_group_name_H-M   'P 1'
#
loop_
_entity.id
_entity.type
_entity.pdbx_description
1 polymer ?
#
loop_
_entity_poly.entity_id
_entity_poly.type
_entity_poly.pdbx_seq_one_letter_code
_entity_poly.pdbx_strand_id
1 'polypeptide(L)'
;MNRSESLSLADGERMGIIRRISIRFGGSKPRELERFLKFLVVGAIGAVIDLGTTNFLMRFVFQVQDGQLLPVVTAAAIGFTLAVCSNFLWNRYWTYPDSRSRRVRYQLAQFFAVSAVGLAVRAGVVAAFSPIFADFVRYLAVNHLVELNLADNVQWKLGANMAVIMALVIVALWNFFANRYWTYNDVE
;
A
#
# COMPACT_ATOMS: atom_id res chain seq x y z
N MET A 1 -18.90 6.86 41.64
CA MET A 1 -18.20 6.80 40.33
C MET A 1 -17.21 7.97 40.30
N ASN A 2 -15.91 7.70 40.27
CA ASN A 2 -14.90 8.75 40.41
C ASN A 2 -14.71 9.52 39.09
N ARG A 3 -14.37 10.81 39.14
CA ARG A 3 -14.21 11.67 37.96
C ARG A 3 -13.13 11.14 37.00
N SER A 4 -12.12 10.44 37.53
CA SER A 4 -11.08 9.76 36.77
C SER A 4 -11.59 8.53 35.99
N GLU A 5 -12.52 7.76 36.56
CA GLU A 5 -13.15 6.62 35.89
C GLU A 5 -14.12 7.09 34.80
N SER A 6 -14.88 8.16 35.04
CA SER A 6 -15.76 8.74 34.01
C SER A 6 -14.97 9.33 32.83
N LEU A 7 -13.78 9.89 33.08
CA LEU A 7 -12.88 10.39 32.02
C LEU A 7 -12.27 9.22 31.24
N SER A 8 -11.85 8.15 31.91
CA SER A 8 -11.33 6.93 31.27
C SER A 8 -12.37 6.21 30.40
N LEU A 9 -13.64 6.16 30.84
CA LEU A 9 -14.74 5.56 30.08
C LEU A 9 -15.15 6.44 28.89
N ALA A 10 -15.20 7.77 29.06
CA ALA A 10 -15.48 8.72 27.97
C ALA A 10 -14.37 8.73 26.90
N ASP A 11 -13.11 8.57 27.31
CA ASP A 11 -12.00 8.38 26.38
C ASP A 11 -12.10 7.02 25.65
N GLY A 12 -12.58 5.97 26.35
CA GLY A 12 -12.92 4.66 25.79
C GLY A 12 -13.89 4.72 24.61
N GLU A 13 -14.99 5.46 24.77
CA GLU A 13 -16.03 5.61 23.75
C GLU A 13 -15.57 6.46 22.56
N ARG A 14 -14.74 7.49 22.80
CA ARG A 14 -14.17 8.36 21.74
C ARG A 14 -13.04 7.71 20.94
N MET A 15 -12.50 6.57 21.38
CA MET A 15 -11.45 5.87 20.67
C MET A 15 -11.99 5.15 19.43
N GLY A 16 -11.57 5.59 18.24
CA GLY A 16 -11.84 4.90 16.98
C GLY A 16 -11.32 3.47 16.96
N ILE A 17 -11.92 2.63 16.12
CA ILE A 17 -11.66 1.16 16.05
C ILE A 17 -10.17 0.84 15.94
N ILE A 18 -9.43 1.57 15.11
CA ILE A 18 -7.98 1.37 14.90
C ILE A 18 -7.19 1.55 16.20
N ARG A 19 -7.53 2.56 17.01
CA ARG A 19 -6.87 2.83 18.30
C ARG A 19 -7.17 1.76 19.34
N ARG A 20 -8.38 1.18 19.32
CA ARG A 20 -8.71 0.03 20.20
C ARG A 20 -7.90 -1.21 19.84
N ILE A 21 -7.78 -1.51 18.54
CA ILE A 21 -6.95 -2.63 18.06
C ILE A 21 -5.48 -2.39 18.42
N SER A 22 -4.98 -1.17 18.22
CA SER A 22 -3.57 -0.87 18.48
C SER A 22 -3.20 -0.97 19.95
N ILE A 23 -4.08 -0.55 20.88
CA ILE A 23 -3.88 -0.71 22.32
C ILE A 23 -3.90 -2.20 22.70
N ARG A 24 -4.77 -3.00 22.08
CA ARG A 24 -4.92 -4.43 22.40
C ARG A 24 -3.76 -5.29 21.88
N PHE A 25 -3.22 -4.99 20.70
CA PHE A 25 -2.23 -5.83 20.02
C PHE A 25 -0.85 -5.18 19.87
N GLY A 26 -0.70 -3.89 20.18
CA GLY A 26 0.53 -3.13 19.92
C GLY A 26 1.61 -3.29 20.98
N GLY A 27 1.38 -4.07 22.04
CA GLY A 27 2.37 -4.37 23.07
C GLY A 27 3.00 -3.10 23.66
N SER A 28 4.33 -2.99 23.55
CA SER A 28 5.10 -1.84 24.06
C SER A 28 5.04 -0.59 23.18
N LYS A 29 4.48 -0.64 21.95
CA LYS A 29 4.41 0.50 21.02
C LYS A 29 3.04 0.63 20.32
N PRO A 30 1.93 0.78 21.06
CA PRO A 30 0.58 0.84 20.48
C PRO A 30 0.37 2.03 19.53
N ARG A 31 1.07 3.15 19.73
CA ARG A 31 1.01 4.31 18.82
C ARG A 31 1.58 4.02 17.44
N GLU A 32 2.68 3.26 17.37
CA GLU A 32 3.29 2.89 16.08
C GLU A 32 2.41 1.90 15.31
N LEU A 33 1.77 0.96 16.02
CA LEU A 33 0.79 0.07 15.39
C LEU A 33 -0.42 0.85 14.85
N GLU A 34 -0.92 1.85 15.58
CA GLU A 34 -2.00 2.71 15.07
C GLU A 34 -1.59 3.43 13.79
N ARG A 35 -0.38 4.02 13.76
CA ARG A 35 0.18 4.70 12.58
C ARG A 35 0.33 3.72 11.41
N PHE A 36 0.81 2.52 11.65
CA PHE A 36 0.94 1.47 10.64
C PHE A 36 -0.42 1.07 10.06
N LEU A 37 -1.42 0.81 10.90
CA LEU A 37 -2.76 0.45 10.45
C LEU A 37 -3.43 1.58 9.65
N LYS A 38 -3.32 2.83 10.10
CA LYS A 38 -3.77 4.00 9.33
C LYS A 38 -3.04 4.10 7.99
N PHE A 39 -1.73 3.90 7.99
CA PHE A 39 -0.92 3.90 6.78
C PHE A 39 -1.36 2.82 5.79
N LEU A 40 -1.69 1.61 6.26
CA LEU A 40 -2.23 0.55 5.41
C LEU A 40 -3.58 0.94 4.79
N VAL A 41 -4.48 1.54 5.56
CA VAL A 41 -5.79 2.03 5.05
C VAL A 41 -5.57 3.09 3.98
N VAL A 42 -4.71 4.07 4.24
CA VAL A 42 -4.37 5.10 3.26
C VAL A 42 -3.74 4.47 2.01
N GLY A 43 -2.79 3.55 2.18
CA GLY A 43 -2.16 2.83 1.07
C GLY A 43 -3.15 2.07 0.21
N ALA A 44 -4.15 1.42 0.82
CA ALA A 44 -5.22 0.74 0.09
C ALA A 44 -6.08 1.71 -0.74
N ILE A 45 -6.44 2.87 -0.17
CA ILE A 45 -7.14 3.93 -0.90
C ILE A 45 -6.29 4.41 -2.09
N GLY A 46 -4.99 4.64 -1.88
CA GLY A 46 -4.06 5.00 -2.95
C GLY A 46 -3.99 3.95 -4.06
N ALA A 47 -3.98 2.66 -3.72
CA ALA A 47 -3.99 1.59 -4.71
C ALA A 47 -5.28 1.56 -5.56
N VAL A 48 -6.43 1.84 -4.95
CA VAL A 48 -7.70 1.97 -5.67
C VAL A 48 -7.68 3.17 -6.61
N ILE A 49 -7.12 4.31 -6.17
CA ILE A 49 -6.95 5.51 -7.01
C ILE A 49 -6.01 5.22 -8.18
N ASP A 50 -4.86 4.61 -7.93
CA ASP A 50 -3.88 4.25 -8.96
C ASP A 50 -4.51 3.36 -10.03
N LEU A 51 -5.01 2.18 -9.62
CA LEU A 51 -5.61 1.22 -10.54
C LEU A 51 -6.84 1.81 -11.23
N GLY A 52 -7.71 2.50 -10.49
CA GLY A 52 -8.92 3.12 -11.04
C GLY A 52 -8.59 4.17 -12.10
N THR A 53 -7.68 5.11 -11.79
CA THR A 53 -7.28 6.15 -12.72
C THR A 53 -6.54 5.59 -13.92
N THR A 54 -5.58 4.68 -13.72
CA THR A 54 -4.85 4.08 -14.85
C THR A 54 -5.79 3.32 -15.78
N ASN A 55 -6.71 2.51 -15.27
CA ASN A 55 -7.70 1.82 -16.11
C ASN A 55 -8.66 2.79 -16.81
N PHE A 56 -9.09 3.84 -16.12
CA PHE A 56 -9.94 4.88 -16.70
C PHE A 56 -9.23 5.58 -17.87
N LEU A 57 -7.99 6.04 -17.66
CA LEU A 57 -7.20 6.72 -18.69
C LEU A 57 -6.91 5.80 -19.87
N MET A 58 -6.51 4.55 -19.62
CA MET A 58 -6.24 3.59 -20.69
C MET A 58 -7.48 3.33 -21.54
N ARG A 59 -8.66 3.22 -20.92
CA ARG A 59 -9.91 2.87 -21.63
C ARG A 59 -10.56 4.06 -22.32
N PHE A 60 -10.66 5.21 -21.67
CA PHE A 60 -11.49 6.32 -22.12
C PHE A 60 -10.72 7.49 -22.70
N VAL A 61 -9.47 7.70 -22.30
CA VAL A 61 -8.67 8.85 -22.75
C VAL A 61 -7.69 8.45 -23.84
N PHE A 62 -6.84 7.46 -23.57
CA PHE A 62 -5.81 7.03 -24.50
C PHE A 62 -6.27 5.92 -25.45
N GLN A 63 -7.36 5.23 -25.13
CA GLN A 63 -7.91 4.13 -25.92
C GLN A 63 -6.83 3.13 -26.35
N VAL A 64 -6.07 2.67 -25.36
CA VAL A 64 -4.88 1.83 -25.55
C VAL A 64 -5.23 0.56 -26.33
N GLN A 65 -4.45 0.30 -27.37
CA GLN A 65 -4.48 -0.94 -28.15
C GLN A 65 -3.29 -1.83 -27.80
N ASP A 66 -3.38 -3.11 -28.16
CA ASP A 66 -2.35 -4.09 -27.88
C ASP A 66 -0.98 -3.66 -28.45
N GLY A 67 0.07 -3.78 -27.62
CA GLY A 67 1.43 -3.39 -27.98
C GLY A 67 1.78 -1.91 -27.79
N GLN A 68 0.83 -1.04 -27.42
CA GLN A 68 1.11 0.38 -27.19
C GLN A 68 1.69 0.65 -25.79
N LEU A 69 3.02 0.66 -25.69
CA LEU A 69 3.70 0.86 -24.41
C LEU A 69 3.62 2.32 -23.90
N LEU A 70 3.80 3.31 -24.78
CA LEU A 70 3.87 4.72 -24.34
C LEU A 70 2.59 5.17 -23.61
N PRO A 71 1.37 4.97 -24.14
CA PRO A 71 0.16 5.43 -23.46
C PRO A 71 -0.15 4.65 -22.17
N VAL A 72 0.24 3.37 -22.10
CA VAL A 72 0.15 2.57 -20.87
C VAL A 72 1.04 3.16 -19.77
N VAL A 73 2.30 3.45 -20.09
CA VAL A 73 3.24 4.05 -19.15
C VAL A 73 2.77 5.45 -18.72
N THR A 74 2.24 6.25 -19.65
CA THR A 74 1.68 7.57 -19.31
C THR A 74 0.47 7.47 -18.38
N ALA A 75 -0.48 6.57 -18.66
CA ALA A 75 -1.65 6.34 -17.80
C ALA A 75 -1.24 5.85 -16.41
N ALA A 76 -0.27 4.95 -16.33
CA ALA A 76 0.29 4.45 -15.08
C ALA A 76 1.00 5.56 -14.29
N ALA A 77 1.79 6.41 -14.95
CA ALA A 77 2.49 7.52 -14.30
C ALA A 77 1.51 8.56 -13.69
N ILE A 78 0.41 8.86 -14.39
CA ILE A 78 -0.62 9.77 -13.89
C ILE A 78 -1.37 9.15 -12.70
N GLY A 79 -1.79 7.89 -12.82
CA GLY A 79 -2.44 7.15 -11.72
C GLY A 79 -1.57 7.09 -10.47
N PHE A 80 -0.31 6.70 -10.63
CA PHE A 80 0.67 6.67 -9.56
C PHE A 80 0.85 8.03 -8.89
N THR A 81 0.99 9.11 -9.67
CA THR A 81 1.17 10.47 -9.13
C THR A 81 -0.04 10.90 -8.30
N LEU A 82 -1.26 10.64 -8.79
CA LEU A 82 -2.49 10.97 -8.05
C LEU A 82 -2.63 10.13 -6.78
N ALA A 83 -2.28 8.85 -6.82
CA ALA A 83 -2.25 7.98 -5.65
C ALA A 83 -1.25 8.46 -4.60
N VAL A 84 -0.03 8.86 -5.02
CA VAL A 84 0.99 9.41 -4.12
C VAL A 84 0.52 10.71 -3.48
N CYS A 85 -0.07 11.63 -4.25
CA CYS A 85 -0.65 12.86 -3.73
C CYS A 85 -1.76 12.59 -2.71
N SER A 86 -2.69 11.70 -3.03
CA SER A 86 -3.76 11.28 -2.11
C SER A 86 -3.16 10.71 -0.82
N ASN A 87 -2.24 9.74 -0.94
CA ASN A 87 -1.60 9.11 0.20
C ASN A 87 -0.84 10.11 1.07
N PHE A 88 -0.16 11.07 0.46
CA PHE A 88 0.54 12.13 1.18
C PHE A 88 -0.43 13.00 1.99
N LEU A 89 -1.55 13.42 1.38
CA LEU A 89 -2.56 14.25 2.05
C LEU A 89 -3.15 13.50 3.24
N TRP A 90 -3.61 12.27 3.04
CA TRP A 90 -4.16 11.45 4.12
C TRP A 90 -3.14 11.19 5.22
N ASN A 91 -1.88 10.88 4.86
CA ASN A 91 -0.85 10.68 5.87
C ASN A 91 -0.52 11.94 6.66
N ARG A 92 -0.49 13.11 6.01
CA ARG A 92 -0.21 14.38 6.69
C ARG A 92 -1.36 14.86 7.59
N TYR A 93 -2.62 14.63 7.21
CA TYR A 93 -3.77 15.12 7.97
C TYR A 93 -4.32 14.11 8.99
N TRP A 94 -4.10 12.81 8.79
CA TRP A 94 -4.71 11.76 9.62
C TRP A 94 -3.71 10.80 10.27
N THR A 95 -2.70 10.32 9.54
CA THR A 95 -1.70 9.38 10.10
C THR A 95 -0.68 10.10 11.01
N TYR A 96 -0.19 11.26 10.55
CA TYR A 96 0.83 12.08 11.19
C TYR A 96 0.38 13.55 11.29
N PRO A 97 -0.73 13.86 11.99
CA PRO A 97 -1.25 15.23 12.09
C PRO A 97 -0.26 16.21 12.73
N ASP A 98 0.70 15.71 13.50
CA ASP A 98 1.73 16.50 14.19
C ASP A 98 2.86 16.96 13.26
N SER A 99 3.04 16.32 12.10
CA SER A 99 4.08 16.68 11.13
C SER A 99 3.78 17.93 10.30
N ARG A 100 2.69 18.65 10.62
CA ARG A 100 2.19 19.81 9.87
C ARG A 100 3.06 21.06 10.00
N SER A 101 3.91 21.12 11.01
CA SER A 101 4.84 22.24 11.23
C SER A 101 5.88 22.38 10.12
N ARG A 102 6.24 21.29 9.42
CA ARG A 102 7.19 21.33 8.29
C ARG A 102 6.57 21.79 6.98
N ARG A 103 7.44 22.36 6.13
CA ARG A 103 7.13 22.80 4.77
C ARG A 103 6.60 21.66 3.91
N VAL A 104 5.38 21.82 3.41
CA VAL A 104 4.64 20.82 2.60
C VAL A 104 5.48 20.30 1.42
N ARG A 105 6.11 21.20 0.65
CA ARG A 105 6.90 20.83 -0.54
C ARG A 105 8.04 19.86 -0.26
N TYR A 106 8.70 20.00 0.89
CA TYR A 106 9.84 19.14 1.24
C TYR A 106 9.36 17.74 1.62
N GLN A 107 8.32 17.65 2.47
CA GLN A 107 7.74 16.35 2.82
C GLN A 107 7.10 15.65 1.62
N LEU A 108 6.44 16.39 0.73
CA LEU A 108 5.89 15.82 -0.50
C LEU A 108 7.00 15.24 -1.38
N ALA A 109 8.11 15.95 -1.56
CA ALA A 109 9.25 15.46 -2.33
C ALA A 109 9.88 14.20 -1.71
N GLN A 110 10.05 14.17 -0.38
CA GLN A 110 10.52 12.98 0.33
C GLN A 110 9.55 11.80 0.17
N PHE A 111 8.25 12.04 0.39
CA PHE A 111 7.22 11.03 0.27
C PHE A 111 7.13 10.47 -1.15
N PHE A 112 7.23 11.33 -2.16
CA PHE A 112 7.27 10.94 -3.56
C PHE A 112 8.52 10.10 -3.87
N ALA A 113 9.70 10.52 -3.39
CA ALA A 113 10.94 9.76 -3.57
C ALA A 113 10.86 8.35 -2.94
N VAL A 114 10.36 8.26 -1.70
CA VAL A 114 10.13 6.97 -1.03
C VAL A 114 9.15 6.10 -1.83
N SER A 115 8.06 6.69 -2.30
CA SER A 115 7.04 5.98 -3.08
C SER A 115 7.57 5.50 -4.43
N ALA A 116 8.41 6.30 -5.09
CA ALA A 116 9.04 5.93 -6.37
C ALA A 116 10.02 4.76 -6.19
N VAL A 117 10.81 4.75 -5.12
CA VAL A 117 11.63 3.59 -4.76
C VAL A 117 10.75 2.38 -4.47
N GLY A 118 9.64 2.57 -3.73
CA GLY A 118 8.66 1.51 -3.49
C GLY A 118 8.09 0.92 -4.78
N LEU A 119 7.83 1.75 -5.80
CA LEU A 119 7.39 1.29 -7.11
C LEU A 119 8.47 0.47 -7.82
N ALA A 120 9.73 0.89 -7.77
CA ALA A 120 10.85 0.14 -8.34
C ALA A 120 11.04 -1.22 -7.63
N VAL A 121 10.96 -1.24 -6.29
CA VAL A 121 10.99 -2.46 -5.49
C VAL A 121 9.85 -3.40 -5.89
N ARG A 122 8.62 -2.87 -6.04
CA ARG A 122 7.46 -3.64 -6.51
C ARG A 122 7.76 -4.32 -7.84
N ALA A 123 8.23 -3.55 -8.82
CA ALA A 123 8.53 -4.05 -10.15
C ALA A 123 9.61 -5.14 -10.12
N GLY A 124 10.69 -4.93 -9.35
CA GLY A 124 11.76 -5.91 -9.18
C GLY A 124 11.27 -7.22 -8.54
N VAL A 125 10.46 -7.14 -7.47
CA VAL A 125 9.89 -8.32 -6.81
C VAL A 125 8.97 -9.08 -7.76
N VAL A 126 8.06 -8.39 -8.47
CA VAL A 126 7.16 -9.05 -9.42
C VAL A 126 7.95 -9.73 -10.54
N ALA A 127 8.95 -9.05 -11.11
CA ALA A 127 9.78 -9.61 -12.18
C ALA A 127 10.57 -10.84 -11.73
N ALA A 128 11.14 -10.81 -10.52
CA ALA A 128 11.94 -11.91 -10.00
C ALA A 128 11.10 -13.12 -9.56
N PHE A 129 9.94 -12.90 -8.92
CA PHE A 129 9.19 -13.96 -8.26
C PHE A 129 8.00 -14.51 -9.05
N SER A 130 7.47 -13.79 -10.05
CA SER A 130 6.39 -14.31 -10.90
C SER A 130 6.74 -15.65 -11.56
N PRO A 131 7.92 -15.86 -12.19
CA PRO A 131 8.24 -17.16 -12.77
C PRO A 131 8.38 -18.26 -11.71
N ILE A 132 8.99 -17.95 -10.56
CA ILE A 132 9.19 -18.90 -9.46
C ILE A 132 7.83 -19.41 -8.95
N PHE A 133 6.88 -18.51 -8.72
CA PHE A 133 5.55 -18.90 -8.25
C PHE A 133 4.73 -19.58 -9.33
N ALA A 134 4.87 -19.20 -10.61
CA ALA A 134 4.22 -19.90 -11.70
C ALA A 134 4.70 -21.36 -11.80
N ASP A 135 6.02 -21.59 -11.69
CA ASP A 135 6.59 -22.93 -11.68
C ASP A 135 6.15 -23.75 -10.46
N PHE A 136 6.07 -23.11 -9.28
CA PHE A 136 5.55 -23.75 -8.08
C PHE A 136 4.08 -24.18 -8.25
N VAL A 137 3.22 -23.31 -8.77
CA VAL A 137 1.80 -23.63 -9.05
C VAL A 137 1.70 -24.78 -10.06
N ARG A 138 2.50 -24.73 -11.13
CA ARG A 138 2.57 -25.82 -12.13
C ARG A 138 2.99 -27.14 -11.49
N TYR A 139 4.01 -27.13 -10.62
CA TYR A 139 4.45 -28.32 -9.90
C TYR A 139 3.32 -28.92 -9.04
N LEU A 140 2.57 -28.09 -8.30
CA LEU A 140 1.44 -28.58 -7.49
C LEU A 140 0.33 -29.19 -8.35
N ALA A 141 0.03 -28.58 -9.50
CA ALA A 141 -1.01 -29.04 -10.42
C ALA A 141 -0.64 -30.38 -11.08
N VAL A 142 0.60 -30.51 -11.59
CA VAL A 142 1.07 -31.74 -12.26
C VAL A 142 1.17 -32.92 -11.29
N ASN A 143 1.49 -32.68 -10.02
CA ASN A 143 1.58 -33.73 -9.01
C ASN A 143 0.24 -34.08 -8.35
N HIS A 144 -0.89 -33.59 -8.89
CA HIS A 144 -2.24 -33.81 -8.35
C HIS A 144 -2.40 -33.43 -6.86
N LEU A 145 -1.52 -32.56 -6.34
CA LEU A 145 -1.62 -32.06 -4.97
C LEU A 145 -2.75 -31.04 -4.84
N VAL A 146 -3.14 -30.44 -5.96
CA VAL A 146 -4.32 -29.60 -6.10
C VAL A 146 -5.00 -29.94 -7.43
N GLU A 147 -6.26 -30.37 -7.38
CA GLU A 147 -7.08 -30.63 -8.58
C GLU A 147 -7.58 -29.31 -9.19
N LEU A 148 -6.66 -28.55 -9.76
CA LEU A 148 -6.97 -27.36 -10.53
C LEU A 148 -6.97 -27.74 -12.00
N ASN A 149 -8.14 -28.07 -12.53
CA ASN A 149 -8.35 -28.30 -13.96
C ASN A 149 -8.29 -26.95 -14.70
N LEU A 150 -7.09 -26.38 -14.77
CA LEU A 150 -6.84 -25.02 -15.22
C LEU A 150 -5.99 -25.04 -16.49
N ALA A 151 -6.44 -24.31 -17.51
CA ALA A 151 -5.63 -23.99 -18.67
C ALA A 151 -4.32 -23.28 -18.26
N ASP A 152 -3.24 -23.48 -19.01
CA ASP A 152 -1.89 -22.96 -18.71
C ASP A 152 -1.87 -21.45 -18.44
N ASN A 153 -2.72 -20.70 -19.13
CA ASN A 153 -2.86 -19.25 -18.96
C ASN A 153 -3.42 -18.84 -17.58
N VAL A 154 -4.12 -19.73 -16.87
CA VAL A 154 -4.61 -19.47 -15.51
C VAL A 154 -3.50 -19.75 -14.48
N GLN A 155 -2.67 -20.77 -14.70
CA GLN A 155 -1.57 -21.11 -13.78
C GLN A 155 -0.56 -19.96 -13.68
N TRP A 156 -0.14 -19.40 -14.82
CA TRP A 156 0.74 -18.23 -14.85
C TRP A 156 0.12 -17.01 -14.13
N LYS A 157 -1.17 -16.75 -14.35
CA LYS A 157 -1.88 -15.65 -13.68
C LYS A 157 -1.92 -15.82 -12.16
N LEU A 158 -2.10 -17.04 -11.68
CA LEU A 158 -2.06 -17.32 -10.24
C LEU A 158 -0.68 -17.06 -9.64
N GLY A 159 0.39 -17.57 -10.27
CA GLY A 159 1.76 -17.32 -9.83
C GLY A 159 2.12 -15.82 -9.83
N ALA A 160 1.75 -15.10 -10.89
CA ALA A 160 1.94 -13.66 -10.98
C ALA A 160 1.18 -12.89 -9.88
N ASN A 161 -0.05 -13.30 -9.56
CA ASN A 161 -0.82 -12.70 -8.46
C ASN A 161 -0.17 -12.94 -7.10
N MET A 162 0.41 -14.11 -6.86
CA MET A 162 1.18 -14.37 -5.62
C MET A 162 2.40 -13.44 -5.51
N ALA A 163 3.12 -13.23 -6.60
CA ALA A 163 4.24 -12.29 -6.65
C ALA A 163 3.79 -10.86 -6.36
N VAL A 164 2.64 -10.45 -6.93
CA VAL A 164 2.06 -9.13 -6.68
C VAL A 164 1.65 -8.97 -5.22
N ILE A 165 0.99 -9.95 -4.59
CA ILE A 165 0.60 -9.88 -3.17
C ILE A 165 1.83 -9.73 -2.28
N MET A 166 2.86 -10.54 -2.51
CA MET A 166 4.11 -10.45 -1.78
C MET A 166 4.78 -9.08 -1.98
N ALA A 167 4.83 -8.58 -3.22
CA ALA A 167 5.35 -7.26 -3.52
C ALA A 167 4.58 -6.15 -2.78
N LEU A 168 3.25 -6.23 -2.70
CA LEU A 168 2.43 -5.26 -1.97
C LEU A 168 2.78 -5.23 -0.48
N VAL A 169 3.02 -6.39 0.15
CA VAL A 169 3.44 -6.46 1.56
C VAL A 169 4.81 -5.81 1.76
N ILE A 170 5.79 -6.19 0.94
CA ILE A 170 7.16 -5.66 1.01
C ILE A 170 7.15 -4.14 0.82
N VAL A 171 6.40 -3.66 -0.17
CA VAL A 171 6.32 -2.23 -0.51
C VAL A 171 5.56 -1.45 0.55
N ALA A 172 4.53 -2.02 1.17
CA ALA A 172 3.84 -1.39 2.29
C ALA A 172 4.79 -1.21 3.48
N LEU A 173 5.61 -2.21 3.81
CA LEU A 173 6.62 -2.13 4.87
C LEU A 173 7.69 -1.09 4.53
N TRP A 174 8.24 -1.13 3.31
CA TRP A 174 9.19 -0.14 2.82
C TRP A 174 8.63 1.29 2.95
N ASN A 175 7.44 1.54 2.38
CA ASN A 175 6.85 2.86 2.38
C ASN A 175 6.52 3.33 3.80
N PHE A 176 6.06 2.45 4.70
CA PHE A 176 5.79 2.82 6.08
C PHE A 176 7.08 3.21 6.80
N PHE A 177 8.08 2.33 6.83
CA PHE A 177 9.30 2.58 7.62
C PHE A 177 10.14 3.71 7.03
N ALA A 178 10.32 3.77 5.71
CA ALA A 178 11.06 4.86 5.09
C ALA A 178 10.38 6.21 5.35
N ASN A 179 9.06 6.31 5.24
CA ASN A 179 8.37 7.56 5.59
C ASN A 179 8.42 7.85 7.09
N ARG A 180 8.29 6.84 7.95
CA ARG A 180 8.35 7.01 9.41
C ARG A 180 9.69 7.58 9.88
N TYR A 181 10.80 7.06 9.34
CA TYR A 181 12.15 7.43 9.75
C TYR A 181 12.75 8.61 8.97
N TRP A 182 12.24 8.93 7.77
CA TRP A 182 12.77 10.01 6.95
C TRP A 182 11.81 11.18 6.75
N THR A 183 10.59 10.93 6.28
CA THR A 183 9.59 11.97 5.97
C THR A 183 8.97 12.58 7.23
N TYR A 184 8.68 11.73 8.22
CA TYR A 184 7.98 12.07 9.48
C TYR A 184 8.87 11.83 10.70
N ASN A 185 10.17 12.07 10.53
CA ASN A 185 11.18 11.79 11.55
C ASN A 185 11.10 12.70 12.79
N ASP A 186 10.30 13.76 12.70
CA ASP A 186 10.03 14.75 13.73
C ASP A 186 8.82 14.41 14.62
N VAL A 187 8.11 13.33 14.32
CA VAL A 187 6.93 12.93 15.09
C VAL A 187 7.31 11.89 16.14
N GLU A 188 7.07 12.22 17.41
CA GLU A 188 7.20 11.34 18.57
C GLU A 188 6.07 10.29 18.63
#